data_AF-A0A0Q4RWP4-F1
#
_entry.id   AF-A0A0Q4RWP4-F1
#
_cell.length_a   1.000
_cell.length_b   1.000
_cell.length_c   1.000
_cell.angle_alpha   90.00
_cell.angle_beta   90.00
_cell.angle_gamma   90.00
#
_symmetry.space_group_name_H-M   'P 1'
#
loop_
_entity.id
_entity.type
_entity.pdbx_description
1 polymer ?
#
loop_
_entity_poly.entity_id
_entity_poly.type
_entity_poly.pdbx_seq_one_letter_code
_entity_poly.pdbx_strand_id
1 'polypeptide(L)'
;MTMVVLLGTYLSYHFHEQLVQSRSQVDYTHRVLGEVNQLFILLQDAETGQRGFVITGDDSYLDPYQQAVEAAGPTFARLRQLLVGSAIQNSQMDRLEVLIDDKLGELREVIALRRQDGFASAGTRIAMGQGKQLMDAVRAEVQEVVRTEKSLLNQRQEVAKLRERELMKVGMYVAALSILMRIVLAITLVQLRKRRVLA
;
A
#
# COMPACT_ATOMS: atom_id res chain seq x y z
N MET A 1 12.83 4.88 -42.76
CA MET A 1 13.38 5.58 -41.57
C MET A 1 12.28 6.18 -40.71
N THR A 2 11.31 6.92 -41.29
CA THR A 2 10.14 7.48 -40.61
C THR A 2 9.26 6.43 -39.90
N MET A 3 8.95 5.29 -40.54
CA MET A 3 8.20 4.20 -39.88
C MET A 3 8.90 3.63 -38.63
N VAL A 4 10.23 3.53 -38.64
CA VAL A 4 11.01 3.00 -37.51
C VAL A 4 11.00 4.00 -36.35
N VAL A 5 11.09 5.29 -36.66
CA VAL A 5 10.99 6.36 -35.66
C VAL A 5 9.58 6.40 -35.06
N LEU A 6 8.53 6.32 -35.89
CA LEU A 6 7.14 6.28 -35.41
C LEU A 6 6.86 5.06 -34.53
N LEU A 7 7.36 3.87 -34.90
CA LEU A 7 7.24 2.66 -34.10
C LEU A 7 7.99 2.77 -32.77
N GLY A 8 9.20 3.35 -32.76
CA GLY A 8 9.95 3.61 -31.54
C GLY A 8 9.28 4.62 -30.62
N THR A 9 8.70 5.68 -31.19
CA THR A 9 7.96 6.71 -30.43
C THR A 9 6.69 6.13 -29.82
N TYR A 10 5.95 5.30 -30.57
CA TYR A 10 4.77 4.57 -30.10
C TYR A 10 5.09 3.61 -28.95
N LEU A 11 6.14 2.81 -29.08
CA LEU A 11 6.62 1.92 -28.01
C LEU A 11 7.03 2.71 -26.75
N SER A 12 7.71 3.84 -26.93
CA SER A 12 8.09 4.73 -25.82
C SER A 12 6.89 5.35 -25.11
N TYR A 13 5.84 5.72 -25.85
CA TYR A 13 4.62 6.27 -25.28
C TYR A 13 3.85 5.23 -24.44
N HIS A 14 3.69 4.01 -24.96
CA HIS A 14 3.04 2.93 -24.20
C HIS A 14 3.83 2.47 -22.98
N PHE A 15 5.17 2.49 -23.04
CA PHE A 15 6.01 2.20 -21.89
C PHE A 15 5.84 3.27 -20.78
N HIS A 16 5.66 4.54 -21.17
CA HIS A 16 5.43 5.63 -20.23
C HIS A 16 4.12 5.45 -19.45
N GLU A 17 3.03 5.06 -20.11
CA GLU A 17 1.74 4.81 -19.44
C GLU A 17 1.80 3.64 -18.45
N GLN A 18 2.52 2.56 -18.78
CA GLN A 18 2.70 1.41 -17.88
C GLN A 18 3.54 1.76 -16.63
N LEU A 19 4.57 2.59 -16.79
CA LEU A 19 5.36 3.10 -15.67
C LEU A 19 4.54 3.99 -14.74
N VAL A 20 3.69 4.87 -15.29
CA VAL A 20 2.82 5.74 -14.50
C VAL A 20 1.77 4.94 -13.72
N GLN A 21 1.12 3.95 -14.35
CA GLN A 21 0.16 3.08 -13.67
C GLN A 21 0.80 2.25 -12.55
N SER A 22 1.96 1.66 -12.80
CA SER A 22 2.71 0.90 -11.77
C SER A 22 3.06 1.78 -10.57
N ARG A 23 3.52 3.03 -10.81
CA ARG A 23 3.79 4.00 -9.75
C ARG A 23 2.54 4.35 -8.95
N SER A 24 1.40 4.59 -9.61
CA SER A 24 0.14 4.89 -8.90
C SER A 24 -0.34 3.73 -8.02
N GLN A 25 -0.13 2.49 -8.44
CA GLN A 25 -0.53 1.30 -7.68
C GLN A 25 0.40 1.05 -6.48
N VAL A 26 1.70 1.29 -6.65
CA VAL A 26 2.68 1.25 -5.55
C VAL A 26 2.32 2.31 -4.51
N ASP A 27 2.09 3.54 -4.95
CA ASP A 27 1.69 4.66 -4.08
C ASP A 27 0.37 4.38 -3.35
N TYR A 28 -0.64 3.85 -4.05
CA TYR A 28 -1.88 3.37 -3.45
C TYR A 28 -1.62 2.36 -2.33
N THR A 29 -0.80 1.34 -2.60
CA THR A 29 -0.49 0.27 -1.64
C THR A 29 0.17 0.86 -0.40
N HIS A 30 1.13 1.77 -0.57
CA HIS A 30 1.80 2.44 0.54
C HIS A 30 0.86 3.31 1.37
N ARG A 31 -0.09 4.00 0.73
CA ARG A 31 -1.11 4.78 1.45
C ARG A 31 -2.02 3.89 2.29
N VAL A 32 -2.52 2.78 1.74
CA VAL A 32 -3.35 1.81 2.49
C VAL A 32 -2.57 1.23 3.67
N LEU A 33 -1.34 0.77 3.42
CA LEU A 33 -0.47 0.24 4.48
C LEU A 33 -0.13 1.28 5.54
N GLY A 34 0.03 2.55 5.14
CA GLY A 34 0.25 3.67 6.05
C GLY A 34 -0.93 3.91 6.98
N GLU A 35 -2.14 4.05 6.42
CA GLU A 35 -3.35 4.34 7.21
C GLU A 35 -3.72 3.17 8.14
N VAL A 36 -3.61 1.91 7.68
CA VAL A 36 -3.90 0.75 8.55
C VAL A 36 -2.88 0.62 9.68
N ASN A 37 -1.60 0.91 9.42
CA ASN A 37 -0.56 0.91 10.45
C ASN A 37 -0.72 2.07 11.42
N GLN A 38 -1.10 3.25 10.92
CA GLN A 38 -1.38 4.41 11.78
C GLN A 38 -2.52 4.10 12.75
N LEU A 39 -3.60 3.48 12.26
CA LEU A 39 -4.73 3.09 13.09
C LEU A 39 -4.32 2.08 14.19
N PHE A 40 -3.47 1.11 13.83
CA PHE A 40 -2.92 0.16 14.79
C PHE A 40 -2.07 0.85 15.87
N ILE A 41 -1.22 1.81 15.48
CA ILE A 41 -0.40 2.60 16.41
C ILE A 41 -1.30 3.41 17.36
N LEU A 42 -2.33 4.09 16.86
CA LEU A 42 -3.24 4.87 17.69
C LEU A 42 -3.91 3.99 18.76
N LEU A 43 -4.37 2.79 18.40
CA LEU A 43 -4.94 1.86 19.38
C LEU A 43 -3.92 1.37 20.42
N GLN A 44 -2.66 1.16 20.01
CA GLN A 44 -1.59 0.76 20.93
C GLN A 44 -1.22 1.90 21.89
N ASP A 45 -1.16 3.13 21.40
CA ASP A 45 -0.90 4.32 22.21
C ASP A 45 -2.05 4.56 23.20
N ALA A 46 -3.30 4.36 22.76
CA ALA A 46 -4.47 4.43 23.62
C ALA A 46 -4.41 3.40 24.77
N GLU A 47 -4.10 2.14 24.46
CA GLU A 47 -3.96 1.10 25.47
C GLU A 47 -2.78 1.38 26.41
N THR A 48 -1.67 1.89 25.89
CA THR A 48 -0.48 2.21 26.67
C THR A 48 -0.76 3.36 27.64
N GLY A 49 -1.40 4.43 27.18
CA GLY A 49 -1.83 5.55 28.00
C GLY A 49 -2.84 5.14 29.07
N GLN A 50 -3.85 4.35 28.69
CA GLN A 50 -4.82 3.79 29.63
C GLN A 50 -4.14 2.95 30.73
N ARG A 51 -3.20 2.07 30.37
CA ARG A 51 -2.47 1.24 31.35
C ARG A 51 -1.60 2.09 32.27
N GLY A 52 -0.93 3.12 31.73
CA GLY A 52 -0.18 4.11 32.50
C GLY A 52 -1.06 4.76 33.57
N PHE A 53 -2.21 5.30 33.16
CA PHE A 53 -3.19 5.90 34.06
C PHE A 53 -3.71 4.92 35.11
N VAL A 54 -3.98 3.67 34.74
CA VAL A 54 -4.42 2.67 35.72
C VAL A 54 -3.34 2.45 36.78
N ILE A 55 -2.08 2.28 36.37
CA ILE A 55 -0.96 2.03 37.28
C ILE A 55 -0.69 3.23 38.19
N THR A 56 -0.63 4.44 37.64
CA THR A 56 -0.16 5.63 38.36
C THR A 56 -1.28 6.42 39.02
N GLY A 57 -2.48 6.40 38.43
CA GLY A 57 -3.58 7.30 38.77
C GLY A 57 -3.39 8.74 38.26
N ASP A 58 -2.32 9.01 37.51
CA ASP A 58 -2.03 10.34 36.96
C ASP A 58 -2.69 10.50 35.58
N ASP A 59 -3.60 11.48 35.47
CA ASP A 59 -4.34 11.79 34.25
C ASP A 59 -3.42 12.18 33.08
N SER A 60 -2.17 12.62 33.31
CA SER A 60 -1.22 12.94 32.23
C SER A 60 -0.91 11.75 31.33
N TYR A 61 -1.05 10.53 31.84
CA TYR A 61 -0.92 9.31 31.04
C TYR A 61 -2.08 9.10 30.05
N LEU A 62 -3.18 9.86 30.17
CA LEU A 62 -4.33 9.76 29.26
C LEU A 62 -4.17 10.60 27.99
N ASP A 63 -3.12 11.42 27.86
CA ASP A 63 -2.87 12.21 26.65
C ASP A 63 -2.82 11.36 25.38
N PRO A 64 -2.10 10.21 25.34
CA PRO A 64 -2.09 9.34 24.15
C PRO A 64 -3.46 8.69 23.87
N TYR A 65 -4.24 8.39 24.91
CA TYR A 65 -5.60 7.87 24.75
C TYR A 65 -6.53 8.88 24.10
N GLN A 66 -6.49 10.14 24.55
CA GLN A 66 -7.34 11.20 24.01
C GLN A 66 -6.99 11.50 22.55
N GLN A 67 -5.69 11.62 22.23
CA GLN A 67 -5.23 11.80 20.86
C GLN A 67 -5.63 10.64 19.94
N ALA A 68 -5.55 9.41 20.44
CA ALA A 68 -5.96 8.24 19.69
C ALA A 68 -7.48 8.21 19.41
N VAL A 69 -8.31 8.54 20.39
CA VAL A 69 -9.77 8.62 20.20
C VAL A 69 -10.15 9.68 19.17
N GLU A 70 -9.49 10.85 19.21
CA GLU A 70 -9.73 11.93 18.24
C GLU A 70 -9.27 11.56 16.82
N ALA A 71 -8.14 10.86 16.70
CA ALA A 71 -7.55 10.54 15.40
C ALA A 71 -8.06 9.24 14.76
N ALA A 72 -8.58 8.28 15.54
CA ALA A 72 -8.97 6.96 15.04
C ALA A 72 -10.09 7.04 13.99
N GLY A 73 -11.17 7.78 14.27
CA GLY A 73 -12.30 7.93 13.34
C GLY A 73 -11.90 8.53 11.99
N PRO A 74 -11.24 9.70 11.95
CA PRO A 74 -10.74 10.29 10.71
C PRO A 74 -9.76 9.38 9.94
N THR A 75 -8.89 8.65 10.65
CA THR A 75 -7.94 7.72 10.06
C THR A 75 -8.63 6.52 9.42
N PHE A 76 -9.61 5.94 10.13
CA PHE A 76 -10.43 4.86 9.59
C PHE A 76 -11.24 5.33 8.37
N ALA A 77 -11.81 6.54 8.39
CA ALA A 77 -12.53 7.09 7.25
C ALA A 77 -11.64 7.25 6.00
N ARG A 78 -10.40 7.73 6.15
CA ARG A 78 -9.43 7.81 5.03
C ARG A 78 -9.07 6.41 4.50
N LEU A 79 -8.81 5.46 5.38
CA LEU A 79 -8.57 4.06 5.01
C LEU A 79 -9.75 3.50 4.20
N ARG A 80 -10.98 3.71 4.69
CA ARG A 80 -12.20 3.26 4.01
C ARG A 80 -12.35 3.89 2.62
N GLN A 81 -12.05 5.19 2.48
CA GLN A 81 -12.07 5.88 1.19
C GLN A 81 -11.04 5.33 0.20
N LEU A 82 -9.82 5.03 0.66
CA LEU A 82 -8.80 4.41 -0.19
C LEU A 82 -9.25 3.04 -0.71
N LEU A 83 -9.97 2.27 0.11
CA LEU A 83 -10.37 0.91 -0.23
C LEU A 83 -11.67 0.82 -1.06
N VAL A 84 -12.33 1.95 -1.37
CA VAL A 84 -13.53 1.97 -2.21
C VAL A 84 -13.22 1.42 -3.61
N GLY A 85 -13.89 0.32 -3.98
CA GLY A 85 -13.68 -0.34 -5.28
C GLY A 85 -12.49 -1.30 -5.34
N SER A 86 -11.83 -1.55 -4.21
CA SER A 86 -10.79 -2.60 -4.08
C SER A 86 -11.43 -3.98 -3.79
N ALA A 87 -10.65 -5.05 -3.98
CA ALA A 87 -11.08 -6.41 -3.67
C ALA A 87 -11.21 -6.68 -2.16
N ILE A 88 -10.74 -5.75 -1.30
CA ILE A 88 -10.99 -5.77 0.14
C ILE A 88 -12.47 -5.49 0.33
N GLN A 89 -13.21 -6.52 0.73
CA GLN A 89 -14.66 -6.45 0.86
C GLN A 89 -15.05 -5.42 1.92
N ASN A 90 -16.16 -4.73 1.70
CA ASN A 90 -16.83 -3.91 2.71
C ASN A 90 -16.90 -4.64 4.07
N SER A 91 -17.10 -5.97 4.03
CA SER A 91 -17.14 -6.83 5.22
C SER A 91 -15.85 -6.83 6.06
N GLN A 92 -14.66 -6.67 5.48
CA GLN A 92 -13.39 -6.57 6.24
C GLN A 92 -13.29 -5.22 6.95
N MET A 93 -13.69 -4.14 6.28
CA MET A 93 -13.71 -2.82 6.89
C MET A 93 -14.76 -2.70 7.98
N ASP A 94 -15.95 -3.27 7.76
CA ASP A 94 -17.01 -3.30 8.76
C ASP A 94 -16.56 -4.06 10.03
N ARG A 95 -15.85 -5.20 9.88
CA ARG A 95 -15.29 -5.91 11.04
C ARG A 95 -14.21 -5.10 11.76
N LEU A 96 -13.32 -4.45 11.01
CA LEU A 96 -12.27 -3.64 11.61
C LEU A 96 -12.85 -2.45 12.37
N GLU A 97 -13.88 -1.80 11.83
CA GLU A 97 -14.63 -0.71 12.49
C GLU A 97 -15.19 -1.15 13.84
N VAL A 98 -15.92 -2.27 13.86
CA VAL A 98 -16.48 -2.84 15.09
C VAL A 98 -15.37 -3.16 16.11
N LEU A 99 -14.26 -3.76 15.68
CA LEU A 99 -13.14 -4.08 16.58
C LEU A 99 -12.48 -2.83 17.17
N ILE A 100 -12.36 -1.75 16.39
CA ILE A 100 -11.82 -0.46 16.87
C ILE A 100 -12.76 0.13 17.91
N ASP A 101 -14.06 0.18 17.62
CA ASP A 101 -15.07 0.73 18.52
C ASP A 101 -15.15 -0.07 19.83
N ASP A 102 -15.18 -1.40 19.73
CA ASP A 102 -15.15 -2.30 20.89
C ASP A 102 -13.88 -2.08 21.72
N LYS A 103 -12.72 -1.92 21.05
CA LYS A 103 -11.45 -1.69 21.76
C LYS A 103 -11.45 -0.34 22.49
N LEU A 104 -11.86 0.73 21.82
CA LEU A 104 -11.94 2.06 22.45
C LEU A 104 -12.99 2.10 23.57
N GLY A 105 -14.09 1.35 23.41
CA GLY A 105 -15.11 1.16 24.44
C GLY A 105 -14.55 0.46 25.68
N GLU A 106 -13.82 -0.64 25.50
CA GLU A 106 -13.15 -1.37 26.58
C GLU A 106 -12.16 -0.48 27.34
N LEU A 107 -11.32 0.27 26.63
CA LEU A 107 -10.38 1.20 27.27
C LEU A 107 -11.11 2.27 28.09
N ARG A 108 -12.21 2.82 27.56
CA ARG A 108 -13.04 3.83 28.26
C ARG A 108 -13.65 3.27 29.54
N GLU A 109 -14.15 2.04 29.50
CA GLU A 109 -14.72 1.36 30.66
C GLU A 109 -13.66 1.18 31.76
N VAL A 110 -12.46 0.73 31.41
CA VAL A 110 -11.37 0.54 32.37
C VAL A 110 -10.93 1.87 33.01
N ILE A 111 -10.86 2.94 32.22
CA ILE A 111 -10.56 4.30 32.74
C ILE A 111 -11.66 4.74 33.71
N ALA A 112 -12.93 4.52 33.38
CA ALA A 112 -14.06 4.87 34.25
C ALA A 112 -14.01 4.10 35.58
N LEU A 113 -13.78 2.79 35.54
CA LEU A 113 -13.60 1.96 36.75
C LEU A 113 -12.44 2.46 37.60
N ARG A 114 -11.31 2.84 36.98
CA ARG A 114 -10.16 3.37 37.71
C ARG A 114 -10.49 4.67 38.46
N ARG A 115 -11.30 5.53 37.86
CA ARG A 115 -11.74 6.82 38.43
C ARG A 115 -12.79 6.65 39.53
N GLN A 116 -13.73 5.72 39.35
CA GLN A 116 -14.87 5.54 40.27
C GLN A 116 -14.52 4.61 41.45
N ASP A 117 -13.89 3.48 41.16
CA ASP A 117 -13.72 2.38 42.12
C ASP A 117 -12.25 2.09 42.46
N GLY A 118 -11.31 2.79 41.81
CA GLY A 118 -9.89 2.70 42.09
C GLY A 118 -9.17 1.57 41.34
N PHE A 119 -7.89 1.36 41.72
CA PHE A 119 -6.97 0.47 41.01
C PHE A 119 -7.44 -0.99 40.98
N ALA A 120 -7.98 -1.50 42.09
CA ALA A 120 -8.37 -2.91 42.19
C ALA A 120 -9.46 -3.26 41.17
N SER A 121 -10.50 -2.43 41.04
CA SER A 121 -11.61 -2.64 40.09
C SER A 121 -11.11 -2.64 38.63
N ALA A 122 -10.33 -1.62 38.25
CA ALA A 122 -9.73 -1.54 36.92
C ALA A 122 -8.77 -2.71 36.64
N GLY A 123 -7.96 -3.10 37.63
CA GLY A 123 -7.03 -4.23 37.54
C GLY A 123 -7.75 -5.56 37.32
N THR A 124 -8.85 -5.81 38.04
CA THR A 124 -9.70 -6.99 37.83
C THR A 124 -10.29 -6.99 36.42
N ARG A 125 -10.78 -5.86 35.93
CA ARG A 125 -11.31 -5.73 34.57
C ARG A 125 -10.27 -6.04 33.49
N ILE A 126 -9.03 -5.54 33.65
CA ILE A 126 -7.91 -5.85 32.75
C ILE A 126 -7.55 -7.35 32.83
N ALA A 127 -7.54 -7.93 34.04
CA ALA A 127 -7.18 -9.33 34.27
C ALA A 127 -8.16 -10.32 33.61
N MET A 128 -9.40 -9.91 33.34
CA MET A 128 -10.36 -10.71 32.55
C MET A 128 -9.90 -10.92 31.09
N GLY A 129 -8.95 -10.14 30.59
CA GLY A 129 -8.28 -10.38 29.32
C GLY A 129 -9.03 -9.93 28.06
N GLN A 130 -10.22 -9.34 28.19
CA GLN A 130 -11.00 -8.85 27.03
C GLN A 130 -10.21 -7.83 26.19
N GLY A 131 -9.53 -6.87 26.82
CA GLY A 131 -8.71 -5.90 26.11
C GLY A 131 -7.59 -6.53 25.28
N LYS A 132 -7.00 -7.65 25.75
CA LYS A 132 -6.01 -8.44 25.02
C LYS A 132 -6.66 -9.16 23.83
N GLN A 133 -7.81 -9.81 24.04
CA GLN A 133 -8.54 -10.50 22.97
C GLN A 133 -8.92 -9.55 21.83
N LEU A 134 -9.41 -8.36 22.18
CA LEU A 134 -9.72 -7.32 21.20
C LEU A 134 -8.48 -6.86 20.43
N MET A 135 -7.35 -6.59 21.10
CA MET A 135 -6.12 -6.23 20.38
C MET A 135 -5.53 -7.35 19.54
N ASP A 136 -5.67 -8.61 19.96
CA ASP A 136 -5.25 -9.74 19.15
C ASP A 136 -6.11 -9.87 17.88
N ALA A 137 -7.42 -9.63 17.98
CA ALA A 137 -8.33 -9.59 16.84
C ALA A 137 -8.01 -8.41 15.89
N VAL A 138 -7.80 -7.20 16.43
CA VAL A 138 -7.34 -6.04 15.64
C VAL A 138 -6.04 -6.37 14.92
N ARG A 139 -5.05 -6.94 15.63
CA ARG A 139 -3.75 -7.30 15.04
C ARG A 139 -3.91 -8.31 13.91
N ALA A 140 -4.82 -9.28 14.06
CA ALA A 140 -5.10 -10.27 13.02
C ALA A 140 -5.71 -9.63 11.76
N GLU A 141 -6.72 -8.77 11.90
CA GLU A 141 -7.35 -8.08 10.76
C GLU A 141 -6.37 -7.12 10.08
N VAL A 142 -5.57 -6.37 10.84
CA VAL A 142 -4.50 -5.51 10.29
C VAL A 142 -3.49 -6.35 9.49
N GLN A 143 -3.06 -7.50 10.02
CA GLN A 143 -2.14 -8.38 9.30
C GLN A 143 -2.74 -8.93 8.01
N GLU A 144 -4.04 -9.22 8.00
CA GLU A 144 -4.71 -9.73 6.80
C GLU A 144 -4.82 -8.66 5.70
N VAL A 145 -5.14 -7.41 6.07
CA VAL A 145 -5.09 -6.27 5.14
C VAL A 145 -3.68 -6.11 4.56
N VAL A 146 -2.66 -6.13 5.43
CA VAL A 146 -1.26 -6.00 5.01
C VAL A 146 -0.84 -7.13 4.06
N ARG A 147 -1.23 -8.37 4.35
CA ARG A 147 -0.94 -9.54 3.50
C ARG A 147 -1.62 -9.42 2.14
N THR A 148 -2.89 -9.04 2.12
CA THR A 148 -3.69 -8.89 0.90
C THR A 148 -3.06 -7.83 -0.03
N GLU A 149 -2.77 -6.65 0.51
CA GLU A 149 -2.20 -5.55 -0.26
C GLU A 149 -0.78 -5.87 -0.77
N LYS A 150 0.07 -6.50 0.06
CA LYS A 150 1.41 -6.92 -0.38
C LYS A 150 1.36 -8.01 -1.46
N SER A 151 0.45 -8.98 -1.33
CA SER A 151 0.27 -10.04 -2.33
C SER A 151 -0.16 -9.44 -3.67
N LEU A 152 -1.13 -8.53 -3.64
CA LEU A 152 -1.62 -7.84 -4.82
C LEU A 152 -0.54 -6.97 -5.48
N LEU A 153 0.27 -6.26 -4.67
CA LEU A 153 1.41 -5.50 -5.16
C LEU A 153 2.44 -6.41 -5.85
N ASN A 154 2.81 -7.53 -5.23
CA ASN A 154 3.76 -8.47 -5.81
C ASN A 154 3.25 -9.05 -7.14
N GLN A 155 1.97 -9.42 -7.21
CA GLN A 155 1.35 -9.91 -8.44
C GLN A 155 1.39 -8.86 -9.55
N ARG A 156 1.08 -7.60 -9.23
CA ARG A 156 1.13 -6.47 -10.18
C ARG A 156 2.56 -6.23 -10.67
N GLN A 157 3.55 -6.29 -9.77
CA GLN A 157 4.96 -6.14 -10.12
C GLN A 157 5.46 -7.26 -11.04
N GLU A 158 5.06 -8.51 -10.80
CA GLU A 158 5.46 -9.63 -11.68
C GLU A 158 4.83 -9.50 -13.08
N VAL A 159 3.56 -9.12 -13.17
CA VAL A 159 2.92 -8.82 -14.46
C VAL A 159 3.62 -7.67 -15.19
N ALA A 160 4.00 -6.60 -14.47
CA ALA A 160 4.74 -5.48 -15.04
C ALA A 160 6.12 -5.90 -15.58
N LYS A 161 6.88 -6.70 -14.82
CA LYS A 161 8.20 -7.22 -15.25
C LYS A 161 8.10 -8.10 -16.49
N LEU A 162 7.07 -8.96 -16.58
CA LEU A 162 6.86 -9.80 -17.77
C LEU A 162 6.57 -8.95 -19.01
N ARG A 163 5.75 -7.90 -18.89
CA ARG A 163 5.47 -6.96 -19.98
C ARG A 163 6.70 -6.16 -20.39
N GLU A 164 7.50 -5.70 -19.42
CA GLU A 164 8.75 -4.99 -19.69
C GLU A 164 9.72 -5.87 -20.49
N ARG A 165 9.87 -7.15 -20.14
CA ARG A 165 10.71 -8.10 -20.89
C ARG A 165 10.22 -8.29 -22.32
N GLU A 166 8.92 -8.43 -22.54
CA GLU A 166 8.34 -8.55 -23.88
C GLU A 166 8.60 -7.29 -24.72
N LEU A 167 8.41 -6.10 -24.14
CA LEU A 167 8.68 -4.82 -24.82
C LEU A 167 10.17 -4.62 -25.13
N MET A 168 11.07 -5.01 -24.22
CA MET A 168 12.52 -4.97 -24.49
C MET A 168 12.90 -5.87 -25.67
N LYS A 169 12.32 -7.07 -25.79
CA LYS A 169 12.54 -7.94 -26.95
C LYS A 169 12.10 -7.28 -28.25
N VAL A 170 10.90 -6.69 -28.27
CA VAL A 170 10.40 -5.95 -29.45
C VAL A 170 11.34 -4.80 -29.81
N GLY A 171 11.78 -4.01 -28.83
CA GLY A 171 12.76 -2.95 -29.03
C GLY A 171 14.08 -3.45 -29.62
N MET A 172 14.59 -4.59 -29.13
CA MET A 172 15.80 -5.23 -29.65
C MET A 172 15.63 -5.67 -31.12
N TYR A 173 14.48 -6.26 -31.47
CA TYR A 173 14.19 -6.64 -32.87
C TYR A 173 14.10 -5.41 -33.79
N VAL A 174 13.46 -4.33 -33.35
CA VAL A 174 13.37 -3.07 -34.11
C VAL A 174 14.75 -2.44 -34.29
N ALA A 175 15.57 -2.42 -33.24
CA ALA A 175 16.94 -1.92 -33.31
C ALA A 175 17.79 -2.74 -34.28
N ALA A 176 17.75 -4.07 -34.18
CA ALA A 176 18.46 -4.98 -35.07
C ALA A 176 18.05 -4.78 -36.54
N LEU A 177 16.74 -4.70 -36.82
CA LEU A 177 16.22 -4.45 -38.16
C LEU A 177 16.67 -3.09 -38.72
N SER A 178 16.73 -2.06 -37.86
CA SER A 178 17.19 -0.73 -38.27
C SER A 178 18.67 -0.71 -38.66
N ILE A 179 19.51 -1.46 -37.94
CA ILE A 179 20.94 -1.61 -38.25
C ILE A 179 21.09 -2.37 -39.58
N LEU A 180 20.34 -3.46 -39.73
CA LEU A 180 20.37 -4.29 -40.95
C LEU A 180 19.97 -3.48 -42.20
N MET A 181 18.90 -2.68 -42.12
CA MET A 181 18.49 -1.79 -43.23
C MET A 181 19.59 -0.79 -43.61
N ARG A 182 20.31 -0.22 -42.64
CA ARG A 182 21.43 0.71 -42.91
C ARG A 182 22.60 0.01 -43.61
N ILE A 183 22.92 -1.21 -43.20
CA ILE A 183 23.97 -2.02 -43.84
C ILE A 183 23.59 -2.32 -45.30
N VAL A 184 22.37 -2.79 -45.55
CA VAL A 184 21.89 -3.09 -46.92
C VAL A 184 21.90 -1.83 -47.80
N LEU A 185 21.44 -0.69 -47.27
CA LEU A 185 21.48 0.58 -47.99
C LEU A 185 22.92 1.01 -48.32
N ALA A 186 23.85 0.87 -47.38
CA ALA A 186 25.26 1.19 -47.61
C ALA A 186 25.87 0.30 -48.71
N ILE A 187 25.61 -1.01 -48.68
CA ILE A 187 26.11 -1.96 -49.68
C ILE A 187 25.57 -1.62 -51.08
N THR A 188 24.26 -1.38 -51.20
CA THR A 188 23.61 -1.05 -52.48
C THR A 188 24.14 0.26 -53.07
N LEU A 189 24.35 1.30 -52.25
CA LEU A 189 24.95 2.56 -52.70
C LEU A 189 26.39 2.38 -53.20
N VAL A 190 27.19 1.55 -52.54
CA VAL A 190 28.56 1.22 -52.97
C VAL A 190 28.54 0.48 -54.31
N GLN A 191 27.64 -0.50 -54.48
CA GLN A 191 27.50 -1.24 -55.74
C GLN A 191 27.07 -0.34 -56.91
N LEU A 192 26.13 0.58 -56.67
CA LEU A 192 25.66 1.53 -57.68
C LEU A 192 26.77 2.52 -58.08
N ARG A 193 27.58 3.00 -57.13
CA ARG A 193 28.76 3.82 -57.43
C ARG A 193 29.78 3.06 -58.29
N LYS A 194 30.09 1.81 -57.94
CA LYS A 194 31.01 0.98 -58.75
C LYS A 194 30.52 0.80 -60.19
N ARG A 195 29.21 0.57 -60.40
CA ARG A 195 28.63 0.44 -61.75
C ARG A 195 28.72 1.73 -62.56
N ARG A 196 28.51 2.91 -61.95
CA ARG A 196 28.62 4.21 -62.64
C ARG A 196 30.04 4.61 -63.03
N VAL A 197 31.07 4.09 -62.35
CA VAL A 197 32.48 4.39 -62.67
C VAL A 197 33.00 3.50 -63.81
N LEU A 198 32.36 2.33 -64.01
CA LEU A 198 32.74 1.36 -65.04
C LEU A 198 31.95 1.51 -66.36
N ALA A 199 31.00 2.46 -66.42
CA ALA A 199 30.19 2.79 -67.59
C ALA A 199 30.54 4.21 -68.06
#